data_AF-A0A5D0QWK7-F1
#
_entry.id   AF-A0A5D0QWK7-F1
#
_cell.length_a   1.000
_cell.length_b   1.000
_cell.length_c   1.000
_cell.angle_alpha   90.00
_cell.angle_beta   90.00
_cell.angle_gamma   90.00
#
_symmetry.space_group_name_H-M   'P 1'
#
loop_
_entity.id
_entity.type
_entity.pdbx_description
1 polymer ?
#
loop_
_entity_poly.entity_id
_entity_poly.type
_entity_poly.pdbx_seq_one_letter_code
_entity_poly.pdbx_strand_id
1 'polypeptide(L)'
;MGITKTDKFTDEQNRLATIAKALGHPARVAILQHLFKIDSCICGDLVTEIGLAQPTISQHLKELKNLGIIKGNISGTSVCYCIDQDEWQKITQLLSQFLSQKIEGVGDCC
;
A
#
# COMPACT_ATOMS: atom_id res chain seq x y z
N MET A 1 5.05 -3.54 -19.09
CA MET A 1 4.11 -4.58 -18.59
C MET A 1 2.82 -4.45 -19.37
N GLY A 2 2.19 -5.56 -19.74
CA GLY A 2 0.93 -5.55 -20.50
C GLY A 2 -0.20 -4.86 -19.74
N ILE A 3 -1.13 -4.25 -20.48
CA ILE A 3 -2.38 -3.73 -19.95
C ILE A 3 -3.18 -4.88 -19.31
N THR A 4 -3.38 -4.82 -17.99
CA THR A 4 -4.29 -5.74 -17.29
C THR A 4 -5.69 -5.48 -17.82
N LYS A 5 -6.34 -6.51 -18.37
CA LYS A 5 -7.73 -6.46 -18.83
C LYS A 5 -8.66 -6.49 -17.62
N THR A 6 -8.73 -5.37 -16.88
CA THR A 6 -9.50 -5.24 -15.63
C THR A 6 -10.99 -5.49 -15.83
N ASP A 7 -11.49 -5.31 -17.06
CA ASP A 7 -12.86 -5.60 -17.48
C ASP A 7 -13.28 -7.08 -17.31
N LYS A 8 -12.31 -7.99 -17.18
CA LYS A 8 -12.58 -9.44 -17.04
C LYS A 8 -12.68 -9.93 -15.60
N PHE A 9 -12.45 -9.07 -14.62
CA PHE A 9 -12.33 -9.46 -13.22
C PHE A 9 -13.32 -8.68 -12.35
N THR A 10 -13.68 -9.24 -11.20
CA THR A 10 -14.55 -8.53 -10.26
C THR A 10 -13.84 -7.32 -9.68
N ASP A 11 -14.60 -6.34 -9.21
CA ASP A 11 -14.04 -5.15 -8.53
C ASP A 11 -13.17 -5.55 -7.34
N GLU A 12 -13.58 -6.58 -6.60
CA GLU A 12 -12.82 -7.13 -5.49
C GLU A 12 -11.47 -7.71 -5.94
N GLN A 13 -11.45 -8.52 -7.00
CA GLN A 13 -10.22 -9.08 -7.57
C GLN A 13 -9.27 -7.99 -8.07
N ASN A 14 -9.80 -7.00 -8.79
CA ASN A 14 -9.02 -5.87 -9.29
C ASN A 14 -8.43 -5.03 -8.15
N ARG A 15 -9.22 -4.76 -7.09
CA ARG A 15 -8.79 -4.01 -5.92
C ARG A 15 -7.71 -4.77 -5.14
N LEU A 16 -7.92 -6.06 -4.86
CA LEU A 16 -6.95 -6.94 -4.21
C LEU A 16 -5.63 -6.96 -4.98
N ALA A 17 -5.67 -7.17 -6.30
CA ALA A 17 -4.48 -7.20 -7.15
C ALA A 17 -3.73 -5.85 -7.14
N THR A 18 -4.46 -4.74 -7.14
CA THR A 18 -3.87 -3.39 -7.11
C THR A 18 -3.17 -3.13 -5.78
N ILE A 19 -3.80 -3.50 -4.66
CA ILE A 19 -3.20 -3.42 -3.31
C ILE A 19 -1.95 -4.30 -3.25
N ALA A 20 -2.04 -5.57 -3.66
CA ALA A 20 -0.92 -6.50 -3.64
C ALA A 20 0.25 -5.99 -4.49
N LYS A 21 -0.04 -5.43 -5.67
CA LYS A 21 0.97 -4.78 -6.53
C LYS A 21 1.63 -3.60 -5.84
N ALA A 22 0.89 -2.82 -5.04
CA ALA A 22 1.46 -1.71 -4.28
C ALA A 22 2.37 -2.21 -3.16
N LEU A 23 1.93 -3.20 -2.39
CA LEU A 23 2.70 -3.79 -1.30
C LEU A 23 3.92 -4.59 -1.80
N GLY A 24 3.92 -5.06 -3.04
CA GLY A 24 5.02 -5.83 -3.64
C GLY A 24 6.30 -5.06 -3.97
N HIS A 25 6.45 -3.79 -3.57
CA HIS A 25 7.68 -3.00 -3.79
C HIS A 25 8.37 -2.68 -2.46
N PRO A 26 9.67 -3.00 -2.30
CA PRO A 26 10.37 -2.90 -1.02
C PRO A 26 10.39 -1.49 -0.44
N ALA A 27 10.61 -0.46 -1.28
CA ALA A 27 10.57 0.93 -0.82
C ALA A 27 9.20 1.32 -0.22
N ARG A 28 8.09 0.83 -0.78
CA ARG A 28 6.75 1.13 -0.25
C ARG A 28 6.49 0.40 1.08
N VAL A 29 6.98 -0.82 1.22
CA VAL A 29 6.96 -1.54 2.50
C VAL A 29 7.75 -0.77 3.56
N ALA A 30 8.96 -0.30 3.23
CA ALA A 30 9.79 0.49 4.14
C ALA A 30 9.12 1.80 4.55
N ILE A 31 8.53 2.54 3.60
CA ILE A 31 7.72 3.74 3.87
C ILE A 31 6.61 3.42 4.87
N LEU A 32 5.79 2.40 4.58
CA LEU A 32 4.65 2.05 5.43
C LEU A 32 5.11 1.64 6.84
N GLN A 33 6.14 0.80 6.95
CA GLN A 33 6.71 0.40 8.24
C GLN A 33 7.24 1.58 9.04
N HIS A 34 7.83 2.58 8.38
CA HIS A 34 8.25 3.81 9.04
C HIS A 34 7.04 4.62 9.52
N LEU A 35 6.04 4.82 8.66
CA LEU A 35 4.81 5.54 9.03
C LEU A 35 4.02 4.86 10.16
N PHE A 36 4.01 3.52 10.25
CA PHE A 36 3.37 2.78 11.34
C PHE A 36 4.05 2.97 12.70
N LYS A 37 5.34 3.35 12.74
CA LYS A 37 6.07 3.59 13.99
C LYS A 37 5.81 4.99 14.55
N ILE A 38 5.18 5.87 13.79
CA ILE A 38 4.96 7.26 14.15
C ILE A 38 3.47 7.44 14.46
N ASP A 39 3.16 7.91 15.67
CA ASP A 39 1.78 8.18 16.11
C ASP A 39 1.15 9.44 15.49
N SER A 40 1.82 10.07 14.52
CA SER A 40 1.41 11.33 13.89
C SER A 40 1.85 11.42 12.43
N CYS A 41 1.37 12.45 11.72
CA CYS A 41 1.77 12.68 10.33
C CYS A 41 3.18 13.27 10.26
N ILE A 42 4.06 12.63 9.49
CA ILE A 42 5.44 13.10 9.30
C ILE A 42 5.47 14.20 8.24
N CYS A 43 5.95 15.38 8.63
CA CYS A 43 6.20 16.53 7.76
C CYS A 43 7.71 16.65 7.58
N GLY A 44 8.30 16.05 6.55
CA GLY A 44 9.76 16.05 6.42
C GLY A 44 10.31 15.11 5.37
N ASP A 45 11.64 15.02 5.34
CA ASP A 45 12.36 14.36 4.27
C ASP A 45 12.57 12.86 4.55
N LEU A 46 11.61 12.05 4.09
CA LEU A 46 11.69 10.58 4.11
C LEU A 46 12.94 10.05 3.36
N VAL A 47 13.65 10.90 2.59
CA VAL A 47 14.92 10.60 1.92
C VAL A 47 15.96 10.09 2.88
N THR A 48 16.12 10.72 4.04
CA THR A 48 17.19 10.37 4.98
C THR A 48 16.92 9.02 5.64
N GLU A 49 15.65 8.77 5.99
CA GLU A 49 15.22 7.53 6.66
C GLU A 49 15.26 6.31 5.75
N ILE A 50 14.92 6.48 4.47
CA ILE A 50 14.77 5.37 3.52
C ILE A 50 16.01 5.24 2.60
N GLY A 51 16.84 6.27 2.52
CA GLY A 51 18.06 6.29 1.72
C GLY A 51 17.80 6.36 0.20
N LEU A 52 16.62 6.81 -0.22
CA LEU A 52 16.24 6.98 -1.62
C LEU A 52 16.11 8.45 -1.99
N ALA A 53 16.41 8.79 -3.24
CA ALA A 53 16.29 10.17 -3.73
C ALA A 53 14.84 10.69 -3.65
N GLN A 54 14.70 11.99 -3.41
CA GLN A 54 13.40 12.65 -3.22
C GLN A 54 12.38 12.42 -4.35
N PRO A 55 12.75 12.43 -5.65
CA PRO A 55 11.81 12.12 -6.72
C PRO A 55 11.25 10.70 -6.64
N THR A 56 12.10 9.73 -6.27
CA THR A 56 11.72 8.31 -6.12
C THR A 56 10.74 8.13 -4.97
N ILE A 57 11.02 8.75 -3.82
CA ILE A 57 10.12 8.73 -2.67
C ILE A 57 8.78 9.39 -2.98
N SER A 58 8.80 10.56 -3.63
CA SER A 58 7.57 11.26 -4.04
C SER A 58 6.70 10.40 -4.94
N GLN A 59 7.30 9.63 -5.86
CA GLN A 59 6.56 8.69 -6.70
C GLN A 59 5.90 7.59 -5.87
N HIS A 60 6.64 6.96 -4.96
CA HIS A 60 6.10 5.91 -4.09
C HIS A 60 4.98 6.42 -3.18
N LEU A 61 5.12 7.61 -2.59
CA LEU A 61 4.09 8.25 -1.78
C LEU A 61 2.85 8.57 -2.60
N LYS A 62 3.01 9.04 -3.84
CA LYS A 62 1.88 9.29 -4.74
C LYS A 62 1.10 8.01 -5.02
N GLU A 63 1.78 6.89 -5.27
CA GLU A 63 1.14 5.60 -5.49
C GLU A 63 0.40 5.09 -4.25
N LEU A 64 1.00 5.18 -3.07
CA LEU A 64 0.34 4.80 -1.81
C LEU A 64 -0.88 5.70 -1.53
N LYS A 65 -0.77 7.01 -1.80
CA LYS A 65 -1.86 7.98 -1.63
C LYS A 65 -3.00 7.73 -2.60
N ASN A 66 -2.72 7.40 -3.87
CA ASN A 66 -3.73 7.07 -4.87
C ASN A 66 -4.58 5.85 -4.49
N LEU A 67 -4.02 4.94 -3.70
CA LEU A 67 -4.74 3.77 -3.17
C LEU A 67 -5.43 4.03 -1.82
N GLY A 68 -5.34 5.26 -1.30
CA GLY A 68 -5.91 5.62 -0.01
C GLY A 68 -5.18 5.03 1.19
N ILE A 69 -4.04 4.34 1.00
CA ILE A 69 -3.28 3.73 2.10
C ILE A 69 -2.72 4.82 3.04
N ILE A 70 -2.34 5.96 2.47
CA ILE A 70 -1.82 7.10 3.21
C ILE A 70 -2.62 8.38 2.90
N LYS A 71 -2.74 9.24 3.90
CA LYS A 71 -3.20 10.62 3.75
C LYS A 71 -2.01 11.54 3.55
N GLY A 72 -2.24 12.63 2.83
CA GLY A 72 -1.25 13.68 2.64
C GLY A 72 -1.90 15.05 2.81
N ASN A 73 -1.54 15.80 3.86
CA ASN A 73 -2.03 17.16 4.11
C ASN A 73 -0.89 18.18 3.92
N ILE A 74 -1.20 19.37 3.40
CA ILE A 74 -0.23 20.44 3.24
C ILE A 74 -0.16 21.22 4.55
N SER A 75 1.02 21.27 5.17
CA SER A 75 1.28 22.09 6.36
C SER A 75 2.40 23.08 6.04
N GLY A 76 2.01 24.35 5.81
CA GLY A 76 2.93 25.38 5.35
C GLY A 76 3.49 25.08 3.97
N THR A 77 4.82 24.91 3.86
CA THR A 77 5.53 24.61 2.60
C THR A 77 5.79 23.12 2.38
N SER A 78 5.42 22.26 3.34
CA SER A 78 5.70 20.82 3.30
C SER A 78 4.42 19.99 3.23
N VAL A 79 4.50 18.81 2.64
CA VAL A 79 3.42 17.81 2.66
C VAL A 79 3.70 16.81 3.77
N CYS A 80 2.72 16.60 4.63
CA CYS A 80 2.78 15.66 5.72
C CYS A 80 2.05 14.37 5.36
N TYR A 81 2.64 13.21 5.64
CA TYR A 81 2.06 11.90 5.34
C TYR A 81 1.81 11.07 6.60
N CYS A 82 0.71 10.31 6.61
CA CYS A 82 0.33 9.38 7.67
C CYS A 82 -0.53 8.26 7.11
N ILE A 83 -0.62 7.13 7.82
CA ILE A 83 -1.50 6.02 7.45
C ILE A 83 -2.97 6.47 7.54
N ASP A 84 -3.78 6.10 6.54
CA ASP A 84 -5.23 6.13 6.67
C ASP A 84 -5.70 4.88 7.43
N GLN A 85 -6.02 5.02 8.71
CA GLN A 85 -6.41 3.88 9.55
C GLN A 85 -7.67 3.18 9.04
N ASP A 86 -8.67 3.93 8.58
CA ASP A 86 -9.93 3.36 8.11
C ASP A 86 -9.73 2.54 6.85
N GLU A 87 -8.94 3.07 5.90
CA GLU A 87 -8.64 2.36 4.66
C GLU A 87 -7.70 1.17 4.91
N TRP A 88 -6.72 1.31 5.80
CA TRP A 88 -5.83 0.22 6.19
C TRP A 88 -6.59 -0.95 6.82
N GLN A 89 -7.60 -0.69 7.64
CA GLN A 89 -8.46 -1.73 8.20
C GLN A 89 -9.23 -2.48 7.12
N LYS A 90 -9.84 -1.77 6.15
CA LYS A 90 -10.54 -2.41 5.01
C LYS A 90 -9.59 -3.27 4.18
N ILE A 91 -8.39 -2.78 3.91
CA ILE A 91 -7.36 -3.52 3.16
C ILE A 91 -6.95 -4.77 3.92
N THR A 92 -6.74 -4.67 5.23
CA THR A 92 -6.37 -5.80 6.09
C THR A 92 -7.45 -6.87 6.08
N GLN A 93 -8.72 -6.48 6.20
CA GLN A 93 -9.85 -7.40 6.12
C GLN A 93 -9.92 -8.11 4.77
N LEU A 94 -9.81 -7.36 3.66
CA LEU A 94 -9.85 -7.91 2.31
C LEU A 94 -8.71 -8.93 2.06
N LEU A 95 -7.48 -8.57 2.42
CA LEU A 95 -6.32 -9.46 2.30
C LEU A 95 -6.46 -10.69 3.20
N SER A 96 -6.91 -10.52 4.44
CA SER A 96 -7.09 -11.63 5.37
C SER A 96 -8.15 -12.62 4.87
N GLN A 97 -9.26 -12.12 4.33
CA GLN A 97 -10.30 -12.96 3.73
C GLN A 97 -9.77 -13.77 2.55
N PHE A 98 -8.95 -13.16 1.69
CA PHE A 98 -8.32 -13.86 0.57
C PHE A 98 -7.28 -14.90 1.03
N LEU A 99 -6.38 -14.52 1.95
CA LEU A 99 -5.28 -15.36 2.41
C LEU A 99 -5.71 -16.49 3.35
N SER A 100 -6.87 -16.37 4.01
CA SER A 100 -7.43 -17.40 4.89
C SER A 100 -8.29 -18.45 4.17
N GLN A 101 -8.38 -18.39 2.83
CA GLN A 101 -9.06 -19.41 2.05
C GLN A 101 -8.42 -20.77 2.29
N LYS A 102 -9.23 -21.72 2.75
CA LYS A 102 -8.79 -23.10 3.00
C LYS A 102 -8.84 -23.90 1.71
N ILE A 103 -7.85 -24.77 1.54
CA ILE A 103 -7.89 -25.80 0.50
C ILE A 103 -8.73 -26.94 1.06
N GLU A 104 -9.98 -27.05 0.64
CA GLU A 104 -10.80 -28.22 0.97
C GLU A 104 -10.35 -29.40 0.09
N GLY A 105 -9.68 -30.37 0.70
CA GLY A 105 -9.14 -31.56 0.02
C GLY A 105 -7.64 -31.73 0.20
N VAL A 106 -7.21 -32.13 1.41
CA VAL A 106 -5.88 -32.73 1.59
C VAL A 106 -5.97 -34.18 1.11
N GLY A 107 -6.00 -34.35 -0.20
CA GLY A 107 -5.96 -35.64 -0.88
C GLY A 107 -5.31 -35.42 -2.23
N ASP A 108 -4.02 -35.73 -2.31
CA ASP A 108 -3.16 -35.68 -3.49
C ASP A 108 -3.31 -34.43 -4.38
N CYS A 109 -2.68 -33.34 -3.95
CA CYS A 109 -2.22 -32.36 -4.92
C CYS A 109 -0.82 -32.82 -5.37
N CYS A 110 -0.70 -33.17 -6.66
CA CYS A 110 0.46 -33.76 -7.35
C CYS A 110 1.83 -33.26 -6.90
#